data_AF-A0A845S2I3-F1
#
_entry.id   AF-A0A845S2I3-F1
#
_cell.length_a   1.000
_cell.length_b   1.000
_cell.length_c   1.000
_cell.angle_alpha   90.00
_cell.angle_beta   90.00
_cell.angle_gamma   90.00
#
_symmetry.space_group_name_H-M   'P 1'
#
loop_
_entity.id
_entity.type
_entity.pdbx_description
1 polymer ?
#
loop_
_entity_poly.entity_id
_entity_poly.type
_entity_poly.pdbx_seq_one_letter_code
_entity_poly.pdbx_strand_id
1 'polypeptide(L)'
;VLKEKKIPFVLFFNTREVNSNNPNYMTWDQVREIHNSKIGTIGGHSFSHEYLVNKSEREIKEDLEKSHKDFLRELSFKPNYFSYPFGEYSSAFKKIVKEFNYELAFGQHSGVIDKSKDLFELPRYPVNESYGKAERFLTLLNTKPFPFKSFKPENKFITKFENPPKIEIEFFKEITNLEKINCFANDGGEWSKKKISFIEKNWIKVNLDKKFTTRTGRINCSLLDKDNQWRWLGFQFIVDGN
;
A
#
# COMPACT_ATOMS: atom_id res chain seq x y z
N VAL A 1 -22.12 -10.78 -9.35
CA VAL A 1 -22.10 -9.33 -9.02
C VAL A 1 -21.19 -8.51 -9.95
N LEU A 2 -19.85 -8.57 -9.85
CA LEU A 2 -18.95 -7.69 -10.64
C LEU A 2 -19.17 -7.80 -12.16
N LYS A 3 -19.37 -9.01 -12.67
CA LYS A 3 -19.70 -9.28 -14.08
C LYS A 3 -21.03 -8.67 -14.52
N GLU A 4 -22.08 -8.84 -13.72
CA GLU A 4 -23.41 -8.27 -13.98
C GLU A 4 -23.38 -6.74 -13.97
N LYS A 5 -22.66 -6.14 -13.01
CA LYS A 5 -22.53 -4.68 -12.87
C LYS A 5 -21.43 -4.07 -13.75
N LYS A 6 -20.70 -4.88 -14.52
CA LYS A 6 -19.56 -4.46 -15.38
C LYS A 6 -18.52 -3.62 -14.62
N ILE A 7 -18.25 -3.98 -13.36
CA ILE A 7 -17.27 -3.28 -12.52
C ILE A 7 -15.90 -3.92 -12.76
N PRO A 8 -14.91 -3.18 -13.27
CA PRO A 8 -13.56 -3.70 -13.46
C PRO A 8 -12.84 -3.90 -12.12
N PHE A 9 -11.97 -4.88 -12.04
CA PHE A 9 -11.18 -5.17 -10.83
C PHE A 9 -9.81 -5.75 -11.19
N VAL A 10 -8.89 -5.72 -10.22
CA VAL A 10 -7.60 -6.40 -10.31
C VAL A 10 -7.56 -7.53 -9.28
N LEU A 11 -7.27 -8.74 -9.71
CA LEU A 11 -7.07 -9.90 -8.84
C LEU A 11 -5.58 -10.08 -8.57
N PHE A 12 -5.16 -9.87 -7.32
CA PHE A 12 -3.82 -10.20 -6.84
C PHE A 12 -3.88 -11.51 -6.06
N PHE A 13 -3.08 -12.50 -6.44
CA PHE A 13 -2.99 -13.78 -5.74
C PHE A 13 -1.57 -14.33 -5.76
N ASN A 14 -1.24 -15.15 -4.76
CA ASN A 14 0.04 -15.83 -4.71
C ASN A 14 -0.07 -17.16 -5.47
N THR A 15 0.94 -17.50 -6.26
CA THR A 15 0.83 -18.67 -7.15
C THR A 15 1.04 -20.00 -6.43
N ARG A 16 1.69 -20.02 -5.24
CA ARG A 16 1.90 -21.25 -4.45
C ARG A 16 0.59 -21.90 -4.06
N GLU A 17 -0.37 -21.15 -3.52
CA GLU A 17 -1.64 -21.69 -3.05
C GLU A 17 -2.55 -22.14 -4.21
N VAL A 18 -2.48 -21.46 -5.35
CA VAL A 18 -3.20 -21.88 -6.57
C VAL A 18 -2.58 -23.15 -7.16
N ASN A 19 -1.24 -23.23 -7.19
CA ASN A 19 -0.53 -24.44 -7.66
C ASN A 19 -0.79 -25.67 -6.78
N SER A 20 -0.97 -25.48 -5.47
CA SER A 20 -1.23 -26.58 -4.52
C SER A 20 -2.68 -27.07 -4.55
N ASN A 21 -3.54 -26.47 -5.39
CA ASN A 21 -4.98 -26.71 -5.42
C ASN A 21 -5.61 -26.54 -4.03
N ASN A 22 -5.18 -25.53 -3.28
CA ASN A 22 -5.74 -25.24 -1.97
C ASN A 22 -7.24 -24.91 -2.13
N PRO A 23 -8.15 -25.63 -1.44
CA PRO A 23 -9.59 -25.46 -1.60
C PRO A 23 -10.10 -24.08 -1.16
N ASN A 24 -9.30 -23.30 -0.41
CA ASN A 24 -9.64 -21.94 -0.01
C ASN A 24 -9.19 -20.88 -1.02
N TYR A 25 -8.58 -21.28 -2.13
CA TYR A 25 -8.08 -20.41 -3.18
C TYR A 25 -8.72 -20.76 -4.52
N MET A 26 -8.60 -19.84 -5.48
CA MET A 26 -9.03 -20.10 -6.85
C MET A 26 -8.16 -21.15 -7.51
N THR A 27 -8.72 -21.90 -8.45
CA THR A 27 -7.94 -22.75 -9.36
C THR A 27 -7.42 -21.94 -10.55
N TRP A 28 -6.41 -22.46 -11.25
CA TRP A 28 -5.93 -21.84 -12.49
C TRP A 28 -7.01 -21.73 -13.58
N ASP A 29 -7.98 -22.65 -13.62
CA ASP A 29 -9.13 -22.55 -14.54
C ASP A 29 -10.02 -21.34 -14.21
N GLN A 30 -10.27 -21.09 -12.92
CA GLN A 30 -11.03 -19.90 -12.49
C GLN A 30 -10.25 -18.60 -12.77
N VAL A 31 -8.92 -18.61 -12.58
CA VAL A 31 -8.07 -17.48 -12.94
C VAL A 31 -8.12 -17.20 -14.45
N ARG A 32 -8.08 -18.25 -15.29
CA ARG A 32 -8.26 -18.12 -16.74
C ARG A 32 -9.64 -17.58 -17.12
N GLU A 33 -10.70 -18.00 -16.44
CA GLU A 33 -12.05 -17.45 -16.64
C GLU A 33 -12.07 -15.94 -16.37
N ILE A 34 -11.46 -15.50 -15.26
CA ILE A 34 -11.35 -14.09 -14.91
C ILE A 34 -10.57 -13.32 -15.97
N HIS A 35 -9.41 -13.82 -16.40
CA HIS A 35 -8.62 -13.19 -17.44
C HIS A 35 -9.42 -13.04 -18.76
N ASN A 36 -10.12 -14.09 -19.18
CA ASN A 36 -10.89 -14.12 -20.42
C ASN A 36 -12.18 -13.28 -20.34
N SER A 37 -12.65 -12.94 -19.13
CA SER A 37 -13.86 -12.15 -18.92
C SER A 37 -13.74 -10.68 -19.37
N LYS A 38 -12.51 -10.18 -19.57
CA LYS A 38 -12.18 -8.78 -19.92
C LYS A 38 -12.56 -7.72 -18.87
N ILE A 39 -13.12 -8.11 -17.71
CA ILE A 39 -13.41 -7.20 -16.60
C ILE A 39 -12.41 -7.35 -15.44
N GLY A 40 -11.72 -8.49 -15.38
CA GLY A 40 -10.70 -8.77 -14.38
C GLY A 40 -9.31 -8.69 -14.97
N THR A 41 -8.45 -7.88 -14.36
CA THR A 41 -7.02 -7.85 -14.64
C THR A 41 -6.29 -8.74 -13.65
N ILE A 42 -5.35 -9.55 -14.12
CA ILE A 42 -4.50 -10.36 -13.24
C ILE A 42 -3.29 -9.55 -12.80
N GLY A 43 -3.04 -9.53 -11.49
CA GLY A 43 -1.89 -8.91 -10.85
C GLY A 43 -1.05 -9.93 -10.06
N GLY A 44 0.25 -9.69 -9.96
CA GLY A 44 1.16 -10.53 -9.19
C GLY A 44 1.08 -10.24 -7.69
N HIS A 45 1.13 -11.30 -6.86
CA HIS A 45 1.20 -11.17 -5.41
C HIS A 45 2.25 -12.10 -4.79
N SER A 46 3.38 -12.23 -5.48
CA SER A 46 4.49 -13.12 -5.14
C SER A 46 4.14 -14.61 -5.32
N PHE A 47 5.13 -15.50 -5.17
CA PHE A 47 4.88 -16.94 -5.15
C PHE A 47 4.36 -17.36 -3.77
N SER A 48 5.06 -16.99 -2.71
CA SER A 48 4.85 -17.52 -1.35
C SER A 48 3.86 -16.78 -0.46
N HIS A 49 3.61 -15.49 -0.71
CA HIS A 49 2.94 -14.60 0.25
C HIS A 49 3.62 -14.56 1.64
N GLU A 50 4.94 -14.80 1.70
CA GLU A 50 5.71 -14.62 2.93
C GLU A 50 5.98 -13.13 3.22
N TYR A 51 6.50 -12.81 4.39
CA TYR A 51 7.01 -11.48 4.75
C TYR A 51 8.29 -11.15 3.95
N LEU A 52 8.16 -10.97 2.63
CA LEU A 52 9.27 -10.77 1.70
C LEU A 52 10.13 -9.56 2.03
N VAL A 53 9.57 -8.55 2.71
CA VAL A 53 10.31 -7.38 3.17
C VAL A 53 11.46 -7.73 4.13
N ASN A 54 11.39 -8.89 4.82
CA ASN A 54 12.44 -9.39 5.71
C ASN A 54 13.43 -10.34 5.03
N LYS A 55 13.22 -10.68 3.76
CA LYS A 55 14.06 -11.62 3.02
C LYS A 55 15.22 -10.88 2.37
N SER A 56 16.30 -11.61 2.07
CA SER A 56 17.38 -11.06 1.25
C SER A 56 16.90 -10.75 -0.17
N GLU A 57 17.59 -9.84 -0.86
CA GLU A 57 17.24 -9.50 -2.25
C GLU A 57 17.22 -10.74 -3.16
N ARG A 58 18.14 -11.70 -2.95
CA ARG A 58 18.18 -12.97 -3.68
C ARG A 58 16.90 -13.79 -3.46
N GLU A 59 16.47 -13.96 -2.21
CA GLU A 59 15.25 -14.71 -1.89
C GLU A 59 14.00 -14.03 -2.46
N ILE A 60 13.92 -12.70 -2.43
CA ILE A 60 12.82 -11.94 -3.06
C ILE A 60 12.79 -12.22 -4.57
N LYS A 61 13.95 -12.13 -5.25
CA LYS A 61 14.06 -12.38 -6.69
C LYS A 61 13.64 -13.81 -7.03
N GLU A 62 14.12 -14.79 -6.28
CA GLU A 62 13.74 -16.20 -6.46
C GLU A 62 12.24 -16.45 -6.27
N ASP A 63 11.60 -15.78 -5.30
CA ASP A 63 10.15 -15.85 -5.09
C ASP A 63 9.37 -15.27 -6.27
N LEU A 64 9.77 -14.09 -6.75
CA LEU A 64 9.11 -13.45 -7.89
C LEU A 64 9.34 -14.23 -9.19
N GLU A 65 10.53 -14.82 -9.40
CA GLU A 65 10.83 -15.67 -10.55
C GLU A 65 9.94 -16.91 -10.60
N LYS A 66 9.68 -17.54 -9.45
CA LYS A 66 8.74 -18.67 -9.37
C LYS A 66 7.34 -18.24 -9.79
N SER A 67 6.84 -17.12 -9.27
CA SER A 67 5.50 -16.63 -9.66
C SER A 67 5.43 -16.28 -11.15
N HIS A 68 6.47 -15.69 -11.73
CA HIS A 68 6.53 -15.39 -13.16
C HIS A 68 6.52 -16.65 -14.02
N LYS A 69 7.24 -17.71 -13.60
CA LYS A 69 7.21 -19.01 -14.30
C LYS A 69 5.81 -19.60 -14.29
N ASP A 70 5.10 -19.49 -13.17
CA ASP A 70 3.71 -19.95 -13.07
C ASP A 70 2.77 -19.15 -13.98
N PHE A 71 2.83 -17.81 -13.94
CA PHE A 71 2.00 -16.97 -14.81
C PHE A 71 2.27 -17.23 -16.30
N LEU A 72 3.54 -17.38 -16.70
CA LEU A 72 3.89 -17.73 -18.08
C LEU A 72 3.35 -19.11 -18.49
N ARG A 73 3.44 -20.10 -17.61
CA ARG A 73 2.91 -21.45 -17.87
C ARG A 73 1.39 -21.45 -18.05
N GLU A 74 0.68 -20.73 -17.18
CA GLU A 74 -0.78 -20.87 -17.04
C GLU A 74 -1.57 -19.85 -17.86
N LEU A 75 -0.98 -18.68 -18.12
CA LEU A 75 -1.62 -17.55 -18.80
C LEU A 75 -0.82 -17.03 -20.00
N SER A 76 0.40 -17.52 -20.24
CA SER A 76 1.27 -17.05 -21.33
C SER A 76 1.66 -15.56 -21.28
N PHE A 77 1.50 -14.91 -20.13
CA PHE A 77 1.98 -13.54 -19.89
C PHE A 77 2.45 -13.36 -18.44
N LYS A 78 3.17 -12.27 -18.16
CA LYS A 78 3.53 -11.84 -16.81
C LYS A 78 2.68 -10.63 -16.41
N PRO A 79 2.10 -10.59 -15.20
CA PRO A 79 1.31 -9.44 -14.78
C PRO A 79 2.12 -8.14 -14.73
N ASN A 80 1.52 -7.02 -15.15
CA ASN A 80 2.14 -5.69 -15.08
C ASN A 80 1.96 -5.02 -13.72
N TYR A 81 1.02 -5.50 -12.90
CA TYR A 81 0.70 -4.91 -11.59
C TYR A 81 1.11 -5.83 -10.46
N PHE A 82 1.62 -5.27 -9.37
CA PHE A 82 2.06 -6.01 -8.20
C PHE A 82 1.38 -5.54 -6.92
N SER A 83 1.02 -6.46 -6.02
CA SER A 83 0.63 -6.12 -4.65
C SER A 83 1.67 -6.68 -3.70
N TYR A 84 2.20 -5.86 -2.78
CA TYR A 84 3.14 -6.36 -1.78
C TYR A 84 2.38 -7.24 -0.76
N PRO A 85 2.86 -8.46 -0.44
CA PRO A 85 2.32 -9.24 0.68
C PRO A 85 2.21 -8.38 1.95
N PHE A 86 1.04 -8.40 2.59
CA PHE A 86 0.74 -7.58 3.78
C PHE A 86 0.88 -6.05 3.59
N GLY A 87 1.03 -5.59 2.34
CA GLY A 87 1.32 -4.20 2.00
C GLY A 87 2.71 -3.72 2.45
N GLU A 88 3.62 -4.64 2.72
CA GLU A 88 4.93 -4.37 3.32
C GLU A 88 6.03 -4.32 2.28
N TYR A 89 6.82 -3.25 2.29
CA TYR A 89 7.91 -3.06 1.32
C TYR A 89 9.04 -2.21 1.88
N SER A 90 10.20 -2.34 1.25
CA SER A 90 11.40 -1.53 1.49
C SER A 90 11.83 -0.86 0.20
N SER A 91 12.75 0.10 0.27
CA SER A 91 13.33 0.70 -0.93
C SER A 91 14.04 -0.34 -1.82
N ALA A 92 14.66 -1.38 -1.23
CA ALA A 92 15.27 -2.47 -1.97
C ALA A 92 14.22 -3.35 -2.66
N PHE A 93 13.17 -3.75 -1.96
CA PHE A 93 12.09 -4.55 -2.56
C PHE A 93 11.41 -3.78 -3.70
N LYS A 94 11.19 -2.47 -3.53
CA LYS A 94 10.65 -1.60 -4.59
C LYS A 94 11.53 -1.60 -5.85
N LYS A 95 12.87 -1.61 -5.71
CA LYS A 95 13.79 -1.71 -6.85
C LYS A 95 13.66 -3.07 -7.55
N ILE A 96 13.58 -4.15 -6.79
CA ILE A 96 13.39 -5.51 -7.35
C ILE A 96 12.08 -5.59 -8.14
N VAL A 97 10.98 -5.05 -7.61
CA VAL A 97 9.70 -5.02 -8.33
C VAL A 97 9.82 -4.28 -9.68
N LYS A 98 10.59 -3.19 -9.75
CA LYS A 98 10.91 -2.50 -11.01
C LYS A 98 11.75 -3.37 -11.95
N GLU A 99 12.79 -4.03 -11.45
CA GLU A 99 13.66 -4.94 -12.21
C GLU A 99 12.86 -6.12 -12.83
N PHE A 100 11.77 -6.52 -12.18
CA PHE A 100 10.86 -7.57 -12.66
C PHE A 100 9.81 -7.05 -13.66
N ASN A 101 9.96 -5.83 -14.18
CA ASN A 101 9.09 -5.22 -15.19
C ASN A 101 7.62 -5.06 -14.76
N TYR A 102 7.36 -4.95 -13.46
CA TYR A 102 6.07 -4.42 -13.01
C TYR A 102 6.01 -2.92 -13.32
N GLU A 103 4.84 -2.43 -13.72
CA GLU A 103 4.58 -1.03 -14.02
C GLU A 103 4.06 -0.26 -12.80
N LEU A 104 3.25 -0.94 -11.98
CA LEU A 104 2.62 -0.40 -10.77
C LEU A 104 2.75 -1.39 -9.62
N ALA A 105 2.89 -0.88 -8.40
CA ALA A 105 2.83 -1.69 -7.19
C ALA A 105 2.01 -1.04 -6.07
N PHE A 106 1.26 -1.87 -5.33
CA PHE A 106 0.28 -1.43 -4.34
C PHE A 106 0.65 -1.85 -2.92
N GLY A 107 0.67 -0.89 -2.00
CA GLY A 107 0.76 -1.11 -0.56
C GLY A 107 -0.61 -1.35 0.10
N GLN A 108 -0.65 -1.18 1.42
CA GLN A 108 -1.87 -1.20 2.24
C GLN A 108 -1.98 0.02 3.19
N HIS A 109 -1.27 1.10 2.89
CA HIS A 109 -1.48 2.38 3.56
C HIS A 109 -2.69 3.11 2.95
N SER A 110 -3.47 3.75 3.80
CA SER A 110 -4.75 4.36 3.42
C SER A 110 -4.55 5.67 2.66
N GLY A 111 -5.21 5.84 1.53
CA GLY A 111 -5.12 7.08 0.75
C GLY A 111 -5.76 6.94 -0.62
N VAL A 112 -5.95 8.08 -1.28
CA VAL A 112 -6.46 8.14 -2.65
C VAL A 112 -5.30 8.38 -3.61
N ILE A 113 -5.28 7.64 -4.72
CA ILE A 113 -4.25 7.72 -5.74
C ILE A 113 -4.37 9.04 -6.50
N ASP A 114 -3.25 9.71 -6.73
CA ASP A 114 -3.11 10.85 -7.62
C ASP A 114 -1.70 10.87 -8.24
N LYS A 115 -1.43 11.84 -9.12
CA LYS A 115 -0.16 11.94 -9.85
C LYS A 115 1.06 12.20 -8.96
N SER A 116 0.86 12.59 -7.70
CA SER A 116 1.94 12.78 -6.74
C SER A 116 2.44 11.49 -6.09
N LYS A 117 1.75 10.36 -6.27
CA LYS A 117 2.12 9.09 -5.63
C LYS A 117 3.19 8.38 -6.44
N ASP A 118 4.14 7.77 -5.74
CA ASP A 118 5.08 6.85 -6.39
C ASP A 118 4.31 5.62 -6.88
N LEU A 119 4.45 5.32 -8.17
CA LEU A 119 3.75 4.24 -8.86
C LEU A 119 4.01 2.86 -8.25
N PHE A 120 5.07 2.71 -7.47
CA PHE A 120 5.46 1.46 -6.83
C PHE A 120 5.16 1.41 -5.33
N GLU A 121 4.37 2.35 -4.83
CA GLU A 121 3.79 2.33 -3.49
C GLU A 121 2.38 2.94 -3.48
N LEU A 122 1.53 2.53 -4.43
CA LEU A 122 0.18 3.07 -4.52
C LEU A 122 -0.68 2.71 -3.29
N PRO A 123 -1.38 3.69 -2.67
CA PRO A 123 -2.23 3.46 -1.51
C PRO A 123 -3.48 2.65 -1.87
N ARG A 124 -4.02 1.95 -0.86
CA ARG A 124 -5.33 1.30 -0.91
C ARG A 124 -5.99 1.35 0.45
N TYR A 125 -7.32 1.42 0.47
CA TYR A 125 -8.08 1.23 1.68
C TYR A 125 -8.39 -0.26 1.89
N PRO A 126 -7.97 -0.88 3.01
CA PRO A 126 -8.44 -2.21 3.33
C PRO A 126 -9.93 -2.16 3.70
N VAL A 127 -10.71 -3.01 3.02
CA VAL A 127 -12.15 -3.21 3.24
C VAL A 127 -12.34 -4.72 3.45
N ASN A 128 -12.29 -5.15 4.71
CA ASN A 128 -12.51 -6.54 5.13
C ASN A 128 -13.62 -6.59 6.19
N GLU A 129 -13.87 -7.71 6.85
CA GLU A 129 -14.96 -7.84 7.84
C GLU A 129 -14.90 -6.79 8.98
N SER A 130 -13.71 -6.53 9.54
CA SER A 130 -13.53 -5.51 10.58
C SER A 130 -13.70 -4.07 10.08
N TYR A 131 -13.63 -3.86 8.78
CA TYR A 131 -13.48 -2.56 8.12
C TYR A 131 -14.50 -2.35 6.97
N GLY A 132 -15.50 -3.21 6.85
CA GLY A 132 -16.36 -3.35 5.66
C GLY A 132 -17.75 -2.75 5.78
N LYS A 133 -18.05 -2.07 6.90
CA LYS A 133 -19.36 -1.43 7.11
C LYS A 133 -19.67 -0.45 5.97
N ALA A 134 -20.90 -0.49 5.49
CA ALA A 134 -21.33 0.30 4.34
C ALA A 134 -21.10 1.81 4.55
N GLU A 135 -21.34 2.32 5.76
CA GLU A 135 -21.12 3.74 6.07
C GLU A 135 -19.65 4.15 5.95
N ARG A 136 -18.74 3.27 6.41
CA ARG A 136 -17.29 3.47 6.22
C ARG A 136 -16.95 3.44 4.74
N PHE A 137 -17.45 2.46 3.99
CA PHE A 137 -17.19 2.36 2.56
C PHE A 137 -17.62 3.62 1.80
N LEU A 138 -18.82 4.15 2.06
CA LEU A 138 -19.29 5.41 1.50
C LEU A 138 -18.41 6.60 1.89
N THR A 139 -17.93 6.63 3.13
CA THR A 139 -16.98 7.66 3.59
C THR A 139 -15.67 7.60 2.80
N LEU A 140 -15.13 6.40 2.57
CA LEU A 140 -13.89 6.19 1.81
C LEU A 140 -14.03 6.66 0.36
N LEU A 141 -15.16 6.36 -0.29
CA LEU A 141 -15.46 6.82 -1.65
C LEU A 141 -15.54 8.35 -1.77
N ASN A 142 -15.83 9.05 -0.67
CA ASN A 142 -15.95 10.50 -0.61
C ASN A 142 -14.65 11.21 -0.16
N THR A 143 -13.54 10.47 -0.03
CA THR A 143 -12.23 11.07 0.28
C THR A 143 -11.55 11.61 -0.98
N LYS A 144 -10.75 12.66 -0.82
CA LYS A 144 -9.94 13.25 -1.87
C LYS A 144 -8.47 12.85 -1.76
N PRO A 145 -7.73 12.87 -2.88
CA PRO A 145 -6.29 12.83 -2.82
C PRO A 145 -5.71 13.95 -1.98
N PHE A 146 -4.59 13.67 -1.35
CA PHE A 146 -3.79 14.63 -0.61
C PHE A 146 -2.40 14.70 -1.27
N PRO A 147 -2.24 15.52 -2.32
CA PRO A 147 -1.01 15.61 -3.08
C PRO A 147 0.13 16.16 -2.23
N PHE A 148 1.31 15.53 -2.31
CA PHE A 148 2.52 15.99 -1.64
C PHE A 148 3.71 15.90 -2.61
N LYS A 149 4.72 16.74 -2.39
CA LYS A 149 5.93 16.81 -3.21
C LYS A 149 7.00 15.84 -2.72
N SER A 150 7.18 15.72 -1.42
CA SER A 150 8.14 14.76 -0.83
C SER A 150 7.69 14.26 0.53
N PHE A 151 8.14 13.05 0.88
CA PHE A 151 7.89 12.42 2.17
C PHE A 151 9.19 11.78 2.67
N LYS A 152 9.53 12.01 3.94
CA LYS A 152 10.67 11.36 4.60
C LYS A 152 10.21 10.59 5.83
N PRO A 153 10.84 9.44 6.13
CA PRO A 153 11.85 8.78 5.31
C PRO A 153 11.24 8.08 4.07
N GLU A 154 12.04 7.97 3.00
CA GLU A 154 11.63 7.29 1.77
C GLU A 154 11.46 5.79 2.01
N ASN A 155 12.42 5.16 2.70
CA ASN A 155 12.35 3.75 3.03
C ASN A 155 11.26 3.52 4.09
N LYS A 156 10.36 2.57 3.81
CA LYS A 156 9.29 2.19 4.72
C LYS A 156 9.67 1.04 5.64
N PHE A 157 10.79 0.37 5.39
CA PHE A 157 11.39 -0.55 6.35
C PHE A 157 12.40 0.21 7.22
N ILE A 158 12.15 0.31 8.53
CA ILE A 158 12.97 1.06 9.48
C ILE A 158 13.61 0.12 10.49
N THR A 159 14.87 0.38 10.82
CA THR A 159 15.62 -0.35 11.86
C THR A 159 15.19 0.07 13.26
N LYS A 160 15.62 -0.68 14.28
CA LYS A 160 15.40 -0.32 15.70
C LYS A 160 16.01 1.04 16.08
N PHE A 161 17.07 1.47 15.40
CA PHE A 161 17.74 2.76 15.61
C PHE A 161 17.00 3.91 14.94
N GLU A 162 16.28 3.64 13.85
CA GLU A 162 15.46 4.62 13.13
C GLU A 162 14.04 4.73 13.72
N ASN A 163 13.70 3.97 14.76
CA ASN A 163 12.40 3.99 15.42
C ASN A 163 12.43 4.88 16.68
N PRO A 164 11.62 5.96 16.78
CA PRO A 164 10.63 6.41 15.79
C PRO A 164 11.26 7.20 14.64
N PRO A 165 10.74 7.08 13.41
CA PRO A 165 11.29 7.78 12.27
C PRO A 165 11.01 9.29 12.36
N LYS A 166 11.92 10.10 11.80
CA LYS A 166 11.71 11.54 11.64
C LYS A 166 10.83 11.78 10.41
N ILE A 167 9.54 11.99 10.65
CA ILE A 167 8.56 12.16 9.57
C ILE A 167 8.48 13.60 9.13
N GLU A 168 8.70 13.82 7.84
CA GLU A 168 8.55 15.12 7.19
C GLU A 168 7.71 14.97 5.92
N ILE A 169 6.81 15.91 5.69
CA ILE A 169 5.94 15.95 4.51
C ILE A 169 6.01 17.36 3.92
N GLU A 170 6.50 17.46 2.69
CA GLU A 170 6.45 18.68 1.90
C GLU A 170 5.27 18.59 0.95
N PHE A 171 4.30 19.49 1.09
CA PHE A 171 3.14 19.59 0.23
C PHE A 171 3.40 20.54 -0.94
N PHE A 172 2.62 20.39 -2.02
CA PHE A 172 2.59 21.41 -3.07
C PHE A 172 2.01 22.72 -2.54
N LYS A 173 2.43 23.86 -3.11
CA LYS A 173 2.07 25.21 -2.62
C LYS A 173 0.57 25.51 -2.74
N GLU A 174 -0.12 24.80 -3.62
CA GLU A 174 -1.56 24.86 -3.86
C GLU A 174 -2.38 24.28 -2.71
N ILE A 175 -1.76 23.45 -1.87
CA ILE A 175 -2.39 22.93 -0.66
C ILE A 175 -2.38 24.03 0.42
N THR A 176 -3.52 24.70 0.55
CA THR A 176 -3.75 25.75 1.56
C THR A 176 -4.34 25.18 2.85
N ASN A 177 -4.35 25.98 3.92
CA ASN A 177 -4.93 25.66 5.23
C ASN A 177 -4.28 24.48 5.97
N LEU A 178 -2.97 24.25 5.72
CA LEU A 178 -2.23 23.16 6.37
C LEU A 178 -2.19 23.30 7.90
N GLU A 179 -2.40 24.48 8.46
CA GLU A 179 -2.55 24.67 9.91
C GLU A 179 -3.71 23.89 10.52
N LYS A 180 -4.68 23.44 9.70
CA LYS A 180 -5.83 22.61 10.11
C LYS A 180 -5.62 21.12 9.90
N ILE A 181 -4.44 20.70 9.43
CA ILE A 181 -4.15 19.29 9.18
C ILE A 181 -4.18 18.49 10.50
N ASN A 182 -4.80 17.32 10.47
CA ASN A 182 -4.84 16.40 11.59
C ASN A 182 -4.06 15.13 11.24
N CYS A 183 -3.00 14.84 11.99
CA CYS A 183 -2.26 13.60 11.86
C CYS A 183 -2.44 12.72 13.10
N PHE A 184 -2.61 11.43 12.87
CA PHE A 184 -2.69 10.38 13.88
C PHE A 184 -1.63 9.33 13.57
N ALA A 185 -1.07 8.72 14.62
CA ALA A 185 -0.15 7.60 14.48
C ALA A 185 -0.38 6.58 15.59
N ASN A 186 0.07 5.34 15.37
CA ASN A 186 0.00 4.25 16.36
C ASN A 186 1.33 4.05 17.12
N ASP A 187 2.15 5.09 17.25
CA ASP A 187 3.35 5.03 18.09
C ASP A 187 2.99 4.73 19.55
N GLY A 188 3.77 3.86 20.19
CA GLY A 188 3.42 3.28 21.49
C GLY A 188 2.37 2.16 21.44
N GLY A 189 1.85 1.81 20.26
CA GLY A 189 0.94 0.67 20.06
C GLY A 189 -0.53 1.05 19.89
N GLU A 190 -0.89 2.31 20.16
CA GLU A 190 -2.26 2.80 20.11
C GLU A 190 -2.38 4.08 19.29
N TRP A 191 -3.51 4.25 18.60
CA TRP A 191 -3.76 5.43 17.80
C TRP A 191 -3.94 6.68 18.67
N SER A 192 -3.15 7.70 18.40
CA SER A 192 -3.26 9.00 19.06
C SER A 192 -2.97 10.15 18.10
N LYS A 193 -3.55 11.33 18.39
CA LYS A 193 -3.31 12.54 17.61
C LYS A 193 -1.88 13.01 17.83
N LYS A 194 -1.18 13.38 16.75
CA LYS A 194 0.21 13.82 16.78
C LYS A 194 0.32 15.34 16.70
N LYS A 195 1.31 15.89 17.40
CA LYS A 195 1.68 17.31 17.26
C LYS A 195 2.40 17.53 15.95
N ILE A 196 2.13 18.65 15.31
CA ILE A 196 2.69 19.01 14.00
C ILE A 196 3.50 20.30 14.16
N SER A 197 4.66 20.32 13.54
CA SER A 197 5.55 21.49 13.52
C SER A 197 5.79 21.90 12.07
N PHE A 198 5.80 23.20 11.80
CA PHE A 198 6.06 23.73 10.46
C PHE A 198 7.56 24.02 10.33
N ILE A 199 8.20 23.40 9.35
CA ILE A 199 9.55 23.76 8.88
C ILE A 199 9.42 24.99 7.97
N GLU A 200 8.43 24.94 7.08
CA GLU A 200 7.97 26.05 6.23
C GLU A 200 6.45 25.98 6.10
N LYS A 201 5.81 26.98 5.47
CA LYS A 201 4.35 27.05 5.32
C LYS A 201 3.73 25.79 4.69
N ASN A 202 4.40 25.17 3.73
CA ASN A 202 3.97 23.94 3.06
C ASN A 202 4.76 22.70 3.46
N TRP A 203 5.60 22.77 4.50
CA TRP A 203 6.45 21.67 4.91
C TRP A 203 6.31 21.42 6.40
N ILE A 204 5.75 20.26 6.74
CA ILE A 204 5.48 19.88 8.12
C ILE A 204 6.38 18.74 8.58
N LYS A 205 6.55 18.67 9.90
CA LYS A 205 7.06 17.53 10.64
C LYS A 205 5.94 16.94 11.49
N VAL A 206 5.76 15.62 11.43
CA VAL A 206 4.84 14.88 12.31
C VAL A 206 5.63 14.34 13.48
N ASN A 207 5.35 14.82 14.70
CA ASN A 207 6.11 14.43 15.89
C ASN A 207 5.51 13.17 16.50
N LEU A 208 6.26 12.07 16.47
CA LEU A 208 5.94 10.85 17.21
C LEU A 208 6.44 10.98 18.65
N ASP A 209 5.62 10.57 19.61
CA ASP A 209 5.91 10.69 21.05
C ASP A 209 6.66 9.46 21.56
N LYS A 210 6.40 8.30 20.94
CA LYS A 210 6.95 6.99 21.33
C LYS A 210 7.53 6.26 20.13
N LYS A 211 8.23 5.16 20.39
CA LYS A 211 8.59 4.18 19.36
C LYS A 211 7.36 3.42 18.92
N PHE A 212 7.31 2.99 17.66
CA PHE A 212 6.37 1.95 17.25
C PHE A 212 6.71 0.65 17.96
N THR A 213 5.73 0.06 18.64
CA THR A 213 5.86 -1.20 19.40
C THR A 213 5.26 -2.39 18.67
N THR A 214 4.51 -2.15 17.60
CA THR A 214 3.98 -3.19 16.71
C THR A 214 4.91 -3.36 15.51
N ARG A 215 4.73 -4.45 14.76
CA ARG A 215 5.39 -4.66 13.47
C ARG A 215 5.17 -3.51 12.49
N THR A 216 3.95 -2.97 12.50
CA THR A 216 3.50 -1.96 11.54
C THR A 216 3.26 -0.61 12.20
N GLY A 217 4.14 0.35 11.96
CA GLY A 217 3.92 1.75 12.26
C GLY A 217 3.02 2.40 11.20
N ARG A 218 1.98 3.13 11.59
CA ARG A 218 1.06 3.79 10.67
C ARG A 218 0.91 5.26 11.05
N ILE A 219 0.75 6.08 10.01
CA ILE A 219 0.48 7.51 10.14
C ILE A 219 -0.64 7.83 9.17
N ASN A 220 -1.68 8.52 9.63
CA ASN A 220 -2.75 9.04 8.79
C ASN A 220 -2.88 10.54 9.04
N CYS A 221 -2.68 11.34 8.00
CA CYS A 221 -2.91 12.77 7.97
C CYS A 221 -4.13 13.08 7.12
N SER A 222 -4.96 14.00 7.59
CA SER A 222 -6.19 14.42 6.91
C SER A 222 -6.38 15.92 6.99
N LEU A 223 -7.01 16.48 5.96
CA LEU A 223 -7.35 17.90 5.88
C LEU A 223 -8.75 18.03 5.28
N LEU A 224 -9.63 18.76 5.97
CA LEU A 224 -10.95 19.08 5.45
C LEU A 224 -10.82 20.15 4.36
N ASP A 225 -11.24 19.81 3.16
CA ASP A 225 -11.23 20.72 2.02
C ASP A 225 -12.49 21.63 2.02
N LYS A 226 -12.49 22.66 1.17
CA LYS A 226 -13.53 23.70 1.14
C LYS A 226 -14.93 23.17 0.83
N ASP A 227 -15.03 22.03 0.16
CA ASP A 227 -16.28 21.35 -0.20
C ASP A 227 -16.68 20.26 0.81
N ASN A 228 -16.16 20.34 2.05
CA ASN A 228 -16.42 19.41 3.14
C ASN A 228 -15.99 17.95 2.86
N GLN A 229 -15.13 17.72 1.87
CA GLN A 229 -14.50 16.42 1.65
C GLN A 229 -13.14 16.33 2.35
N TRP A 230 -12.83 15.15 2.89
CA TRP A 230 -11.55 14.92 3.55
C TRP A 230 -10.48 14.53 2.53
N ARG A 231 -9.39 15.30 2.46
CA ARG A 231 -8.15 14.83 1.86
C ARG A 231 -7.48 13.85 2.80
N TRP A 232 -7.07 12.69 2.30
CA TRP A 232 -6.52 11.61 3.12
C TRP A 232 -5.14 11.17 2.64
N LEU A 233 -4.19 11.10 3.56
CA LEU A 233 -2.82 10.68 3.32
C LEU A 233 -2.36 9.71 4.41
N GLY A 234 -2.07 8.47 4.05
CA GLY A 234 -1.58 7.46 4.96
C GLY A 234 -0.21 6.97 4.57
N PHE A 235 0.59 6.59 5.56
CA PHE A 235 1.86 5.91 5.37
C PHE A 235 1.95 4.72 6.31
N GLN A 236 2.70 3.70 5.89
CA GLN A 236 2.94 2.49 6.64
C GLN A 236 4.45 2.24 6.70
N PHE A 237 4.96 2.00 7.90
CA PHE A 237 6.32 1.60 8.19
C PHE A 237 6.35 0.18 8.75
N ILE A 238 7.39 -0.56 8.42
CA ILE A 238 7.71 -1.87 8.96
C ILE A 238 8.90 -1.71 9.89
N VAL A 239 8.75 -2.14 11.14
CA VAL A 239 9.80 -2.02 12.14
C VAL A 239 10.57 -3.33 12.21
N ASP A 240 11.87 -3.28 11.99
CA ASP A 240 12.73 -4.45 12.08
C ASP A 240 12.74 -5.05 13.51
N GLY A 241 12.51 -6.36 13.59
CA GLY A 241 12.57 -7.12 14.84
C GLY A 241 11.42 -6.89 15.83
N ASN A 242 10.26 -6.40 15.36
CA ASN A 242 8.96 -6.44 16.06
C ASN A 242 8.00 -7.46 15.43
#